data_AF-A0A7X7JU35-F1
#
_entry.id   AF-A0A7X7JU35-F1
#
_cell.length_a   1.000
_cell.length_b   1.000
_cell.length_c   1.000
_cell.angle_alpha   90.00
_cell.angle_beta   90.00
_cell.angle_gamma   90.00
#
_symmetry.space_group_name_H-M   'P 1'
#
loop_
_entity.id
_entity.type
_entity.pdbx_description
1 polymer ?
#
loop_
_entity_poly.entity_id
_entity_poly.type
_entity_poly.pdbx_seq_one_letter_code
_entity_poly.pdbx_strand_id
1 'polypeptide(L)'
;WDQPARLFALVGTKELLEREPQLAGRIPEGADDAMSAVEQDEFQATENVLQRLGEIYFPDSVEGAAIALERTFLPAEFEADITADDVAASDFVRRHPSRVDVRVVVGVTRDGARHGLARLKSNPEDLLGGEDLVPGLAEALSETLRSEA
;
A
#
# COMPACT_ATOMS: atom_id res chain seq x y z
N TRP A 1 -3.80 0.78 -12.60
CA TRP A 1 -3.78 -0.69 -12.69
C TRP A 1 -2.51 -1.03 -13.38
N ASP A 2 -2.03 -2.24 -13.19
CA ASP A 2 -0.81 -2.72 -13.83
C ASP A 2 0.39 -1.84 -13.41
N GLN A 3 0.41 -1.48 -12.11
CA GLN A 3 1.43 -0.66 -11.46
C GLN A 3 2.13 -1.47 -10.37
N PRO A 4 3.43 -1.24 -10.11
CA PRO A 4 4.10 -1.81 -8.94
C PRO A 4 3.44 -1.31 -7.65
N ALA A 5 3.70 -2.01 -6.54
CA ALA A 5 3.31 -1.50 -5.23
C ALA A 5 4.06 -0.20 -4.94
N ARG A 6 3.37 0.77 -4.34
CA ARG A 6 3.91 2.08 -4.00
C ARG A 6 3.77 2.30 -2.50
N LEU A 7 4.87 2.68 -1.86
CA LEU A 7 4.96 2.98 -0.44
C LEU A 7 5.08 4.49 -0.26
N PHE A 8 4.41 5.04 0.75
CA PHE A 8 4.40 6.45 1.07
C PHE A 8 4.69 6.64 2.55
N ALA A 9 5.61 7.55 2.86
CA ALA A 9 5.73 8.13 4.20
C ALA A 9 4.69 9.24 4.34
N LEU A 10 3.98 9.27 5.46
CA LEU A 10 3.02 10.32 5.78
C LEU A 10 3.67 11.27 6.78
N VAL A 11 3.78 12.55 6.41
CA VAL A 11 4.40 13.60 7.22
C VAL A 11 3.44 14.77 7.37
N GLY A 12 3.48 15.45 8.52
CA GLY A 12 2.75 16.69 8.74
C GLY A 12 3.04 17.70 7.62
N THR A 13 1.97 18.22 7.03
CA THR A 13 2.07 19.11 5.86
C THR A 13 2.74 20.42 6.23
N LYS A 14 2.46 20.93 7.43
CA LYS A 14 3.10 22.12 7.97
C LYS A 14 4.61 21.92 8.13
N GLU A 15 5.02 20.85 8.80
CA GLU A 15 6.43 20.51 9.03
C GLU A 15 7.17 20.29 7.70
N LEU A 16 6.50 19.67 6.72
CA LEU A 16 7.04 19.51 5.37
C LEU A 16 7.29 20.86 4.69
N LEU A 17 6.34 21.79 4.75
CA LEU A 17 6.48 23.13 4.16
C LEU A 17 7.54 23.99 4.86
N GLU A 18 7.72 23.83 6.18
CA GLU A 18 8.77 24.50 6.93
C GLU A 18 10.18 24.01 6.50
N ARG A 19 10.32 22.71 6.22
CA ARG A 19 11.59 22.10 5.78
C ARG A 19 11.86 22.31 4.28
N GLU A 20 10.82 22.27 3.47
CA GLU A 20 10.88 22.33 2.01
C GLU A 20 9.98 23.46 1.46
N PRO A 21 10.33 24.76 1.69
CA PRO A 21 9.47 25.89 1.31
C PRO A 21 9.15 25.97 -0.18
N GLN A 22 9.97 25.37 -1.04
CA GLN A 22 9.75 25.29 -2.49
C GLN A 22 8.53 24.43 -2.90
N LEU A 23 7.98 23.64 -1.97
CA LEU A 23 6.73 22.91 -2.18
C LEU A 23 5.50 23.81 -1.98
N ALA A 24 5.66 25.03 -1.48
CA ALA A 24 4.58 26.01 -1.39
C ALA A 24 3.94 26.23 -2.77
N GLY A 25 2.60 26.12 -2.84
CA GLY A 25 1.83 26.19 -4.08
C GLY A 25 1.71 24.89 -4.87
N ARG A 26 2.40 23.82 -4.46
CA ARG A 26 2.17 22.44 -4.95
C ARG A 26 1.24 21.63 -4.03
N ILE A 27 1.10 22.10 -2.79
CA ILE A 27 0.19 21.55 -1.79
C ILE A 27 -1.06 22.43 -1.75
N PRO A 28 -2.27 21.85 -1.64
CA PRO A 28 -3.52 22.62 -1.50
C PRO A 28 -3.47 23.59 -0.31
N GLU A 29 -3.97 24.81 -0.49
CA GLU A 29 -4.11 25.78 0.60
C GLU A 29 -5.06 25.24 1.68
N GLY A 30 -4.73 25.47 2.96
CA GLY A 30 -5.54 25.03 4.10
C GLY A 30 -5.32 23.56 4.51
N ALA A 31 -4.32 22.88 3.96
CA ALA A 31 -3.92 21.53 4.34
C ALA A 31 -2.91 21.48 5.50
N ASP A 32 -2.71 22.58 6.23
CA ASP A 32 -1.67 22.70 7.26
C ASP A 32 -1.79 21.63 8.36
N ASP A 33 -3.03 21.29 8.74
CA ASP A 33 -3.34 20.26 9.75
C ASP A 33 -3.47 18.84 9.15
N ALA A 34 -3.18 18.66 7.85
CA ALA A 34 -3.27 17.38 7.16
C ALA A 34 -1.88 16.72 7.01
N MET A 35 -1.87 15.45 6.59
CA MET A 35 -0.64 14.74 6.22
C MET A 35 -0.39 14.79 4.71
N SER A 36 0.85 15.01 4.35
CA SER A 36 1.37 14.88 2.99
C SER A 36 1.96 13.49 2.78
N ALA A 37 1.61 12.85 1.66
CA ALA A 37 2.13 11.54 1.28
C ALA A 37 3.37 11.70 0.39
N VAL A 38 4.54 11.33 0.93
CA VAL A 38 5.83 11.35 0.23
C VAL A 38 6.14 9.95 -0.28
N GLU A 39 6.20 9.80 -1.59
CA GLU A 39 6.50 8.52 -2.23
C GLU A 39 7.92 8.05 -1.92
N GLN A 40 8.07 6.75 -1.68
CA GLN A 40 9.35 6.09 -1.50
C GLN A 40 9.77 5.47 -2.85
N ASP A 41 10.35 6.27 -3.74
CA ASP A 41 10.63 5.88 -5.13
C ASP A 41 11.57 4.66 -5.26
N GLU A 42 12.42 4.43 -4.25
CA GLU A 42 13.32 3.28 -4.17
C GLU A 42 12.63 2.00 -3.67
N PHE A 43 11.37 2.08 -3.22
CA PHE A 43 10.61 0.92 -2.78
C PHE A 43 10.24 0.04 -3.97
N GLN A 44 10.72 -1.20 -3.92
CA GLN A 44 10.34 -2.25 -4.86
C GLN A 44 9.70 -3.37 -4.05
N ALA A 45 8.42 -3.65 -4.31
CA ALA A 45 7.81 -4.86 -3.78
C ALA A 45 8.50 -6.07 -4.43
N THR A 46 9.19 -6.84 -3.60
CA THR A 46 9.67 -8.17 -3.96
C THR A 46 8.50 -9.16 -3.96
N GLU A 47 8.78 -10.45 -4.17
CA GLU A 47 7.78 -11.52 -4.09
C GLU A 47 7.05 -11.55 -2.73
N ASN A 48 7.72 -11.08 -1.67
CA ASN A 48 7.15 -10.97 -0.33
C ASN A 48 7.16 -9.53 0.18
N VAL A 49 6.05 -8.82 -0.07
CA VAL A 49 5.86 -7.43 0.38
C VAL A 49 5.96 -7.29 1.90
N LEU A 50 5.49 -8.28 2.67
CA LEU A 50 5.47 -8.19 4.13
C LEU A 50 6.89 -8.27 4.70
N GLN A 51 7.70 -9.19 4.17
CA GLN A 51 9.11 -9.27 4.51
C GLN A 51 9.82 -7.95 4.14
N ARG A 52 9.57 -7.41 2.95
CA ARG A 52 10.20 -6.18 2.51
C ARG A 52 9.85 -4.98 3.41
N LEU A 53 8.59 -4.89 3.85
CA LEU A 53 8.17 -3.87 4.81
C LEU A 53 8.90 -4.02 6.16
N GLY A 54 9.07 -5.25 6.66
CA GLY A 54 9.80 -5.52 7.89
C GLY A 54 11.29 -5.11 7.90
N GLU A 55 11.85 -4.75 6.74
CA GLU A 55 13.22 -4.25 6.59
C GLU A 55 13.30 -2.71 6.53
N ILE A 56 12.16 -2.02 6.61
CA ILE A 56 12.07 -0.56 6.49
C ILE A 56 11.88 0.05 7.87
N TYR A 57 12.61 1.14 8.13
CA TYR A 57 12.47 1.94 9.33
C TYR A 57 12.31 3.40 8.94
N PHE A 58 11.17 3.99 9.31
CA PHE A 58 10.93 5.40 9.12
C PHE A 58 11.33 6.20 10.37
N PRO A 59 12.03 7.34 10.19
CA PRO A 59 12.41 8.19 11.32
C PRO A 59 11.18 8.78 12.02
N ASP A 60 11.36 9.25 13.25
CA ASP A 60 10.27 9.82 14.08
C ASP A 60 9.53 10.99 13.42
N SER A 61 10.12 11.66 12.43
CA SER A 61 9.44 12.71 11.65
C SER A 61 8.37 12.19 10.70
N VAL A 62 8.22 10.88 10.55
CA VAL A 62 7.16 10.24 9.77
C VAL A 62 6.04 9.82 10.72
N GLU A 63 4.87 10.43 10.58
CA GLU A 63 3.73 10.21 11.48
C GLU A 63 2.91 8.99 11.08
N GLY A 64 3.01 8.56 9.84
CA GLY A 64 2.33 7.37 9.33
C GLY A 64 2.96 6.83 8.07
N ALA A 65 2.43 5.72 7.58
CA ALA A 65 2.81 5.14 6.31
C ALA A 65 1.58 4.65 5.57
N ALA A 66 1.63 4.68 4.24
CA ALA A 66 0.60 4.11 3.39
C ALA A 66 1.21 3.26 2.28
N ILE A 67 0.56 2.15 1.94
CA ILE A 67 0.95 1.31 0.81
C ILE A 67 -0.24 1.08 -0.11
N ALA A 68 -0.01 1.24 -1.41
CA ALA A 68 -0.95 0.87 -2.46
C ALA A 68 -0.38 -0.30 -3.26
N LEU A 69 -1.14 -1.39 -3.39
CA LEU A 69 -0.72 -2.55 -4.16
C LEU A 69 -1.88 -3.21 -4.89
N GLU A 70 -1.53 -4.01 -5.89
CA GLU A 70 -2.48 -4.77 -6.69
C GLU A 70 -2.27 -6.27 -6.45
N ARG A 71 -3.37 -7.01 -6.42
CA ARG A 71 -3.39 -8.47 -6.33
C ARG A 71 -4.31 -9.01 -7.40
N THR A 72 -3.79 -9.98 -8.14
CA THR A 72 -4.56 -10.78 -9.08
C THR A 72 -4.68 -12.16 -8.49
N PHE A 73 -5.90 -12.67 -8.39
CA PHE A 73 -6.15 -14.05 -8.00
C PHE A 73 -7.21 -14.66 -8.89
N LEU A 74 -7.26 -15.99 -8.87
CA LEU A 74 -8.20 -16.77 -9.63
C LEU A 74 -9.24 -17.37 -8.66
N PRO A 75 -10.54 -17.36 -9.01
CA PRO A 75 -11.55 -18.02 -8.19
C PRO A 75 -11.22 -19.50 -7.97
N ALA A 76 -11.54 -20.01 -6.77
CA ALA A 76 -11.19 -21.36 -6.32
C ALA A 76 -11.66 -22.48 -7.28
N GLU A 77 -12.75 -22.27 -8.00
CA GLU A 77 -13.28 -23.22 -8.99
C GLU A 77 -12.33 -23.52 -10.15
N PHE A 78 -11.33 -22.66 -10.42
CA PHE A 78 -10.30 -22.86 -11.43
C PHE A 78 -8.93 -23.22 -10.85
N GLU A 79 -8.80 -23.38 -9.53
CA GLU A 79 -7.51 -23.75 -8.90
C GLU A 79 -7.01 -25.13 -9.36
N ALA A 80 -7.92 -26.06 -9.63
CA ALA A 80 -7.58 -27.41 -10.10
C ALA A 80 -6.90 -27.43 -11.48
N ASP A 81 -7.04 -26.35 -12.27
CA ASP A 81 -6.43 -26.21 -13.59
C ASP A 81 -5.03 -25.57 -13.52
N ILE A 82 -4.61 -25.10 -12.33
CA ILE A 82 -3.29 -24.48 -12.13
C ILE A 82 -2.21 -25.57 -12.13
N THR A 83 -1.20 -25.38 -12.98
CA THR A 83 -0.04 -26.27 -13.06
C THR A 83 0.89 -26.10 -11.86
N ALA A 84 1.65 -27.15 -11.50
CA ALA A 84 2.63 -27.08 -10.41
C ALA A 84 3.92 -26.30 -10.74
N ASP A 85 4.11 -25.88 -12.00
CA ASP A 85 5.21 -25.02 -12.40
C ASP A 85 4.86 -23.56 -12.08
N ASP A 86 5.63 -22.90 -11.21
CA ASP A 86 5.32 -21.57 -10.68
C ASP A 86 5.23 -20.50 -11.78
N VAL A 87 6.09 -20.60 -12.80
CA VAL A 87 6.10 -19.65 -13.92
C VAL A 87 4.83 -19.83 -14.75
N ALA A 88 4.50 -21.06 -15.14
CA ALA A 88 3.28 -21.37 -15.88
C ALA A 88 2.00 -21.08 -15.07
N ALA A 89 2.01 -21.29 -13.75
CA ALA A 89 0.91 -20.97 -12.85
C ALA A 89 0.63 -19.47 -12.80
N SER A 90 1.68 -18.66 -12.56
CA SER A 90 1.57 -17.18 -12.55
C SER A 90 1.03 -16.65 -13.87
N ASP A 91 1.55 -17.19 -14.98
CA ASP A 91 1.12 -16.84 -16.32
C ASP A 91 -0.34 -17.24 -16.63
N PHE A 92 -0.76 -18.42 -16.17
CA PHE A 92 -2.13 -18.91 -16.30
C PHE A 92 -3.10 -17.96 -15.58
N VAL A 93 -2.83 -17.65 -14.31
CA VAL A 93 -3.66 -16.73 -13.50
C VAL A 93 -3.73 -15.35 -14.16
N ARG A 94 -2.59 -14.79 -14.60
CA ARG A 94 -2.54 -13.47 -15.27
C ARG A 94 -3.33 -13.42 -16.58
N ARG A 95 -3.41 -14.52 -17.32
CA ARG A 95 -4.09 -14.58 -18.63
C ARG A 95 -5.53 -15.07 -18.54
N HIS A 96 -5.97 -15.60 -17.39
CA HIS A 96 -7.30 -16.16 -17.24
C HIS A 96 -8.40 -15.08 -17.36
N PRO A 97 -9.50 -15.35 -18.09
CA PRO A 97 -10.60 -14.40 -18.25
C PRO A 97 -11.38 -14.14 -16.94
N SER A 98 -11.49 -15.15 -16.08
CA SER A 98 -12.17 -15.06 -14.77
C SER A 98 -11.28 -14.51 -13.65
N ARG A 99 -10.09 -13.99 -13.95
CA ARG A 99 -9.21 -13.43 -12.92
C ARG A 99 -9.88 -12.25 -12.22
N VAL A 100 -9.59 -12.09 -10.94
CA VAL A 100 -10.05 -10.96 -10.14
C VAL A 100 -8.85 -10.10 -9.80
N ASP A 101 -8.87 -8.87 -10.30
CA ASP A 101 -7.86 -7.85 -9.99
C ASP A 101 -8.40 -6.93 -8.89
N VAL A 102 -7.67 -6.83 -7.79
CA VAL A 102 -8.00 -6.00 -6.63
C VAL A 102 -6.89 -5.01 -6.37
N ARG A 103 -7.25 -3.75 -6.12
CA ARG A 103 -6.32 -2.77 -5.57
C ARG A 103 -6.66 -2.58 -4.11
N VAL A 104 -5.65 -2.66 -3.28
CA VAL A 104 -5.73 -2.36 -1.85
C VAL A 104 -4.86 -1.15 -1.55
N VAL A 105 -5.36 -0.26 -0.71
CA VAL A 105 -4.58 0.79 -0.05
C VAL A 105 -4.72 0.60 1.45
N VAL A 106 -3.60 0.55 2.17
CA VAL A 106 -3.58 0.48 3.64
C VAL A 106 -2.79 1.67 4.15
N GLY A 107 -3.34 2.38 5.13
CA GLY A 107 -2.67 3.44 5.86
C GLY A 107 -2.62 3.12 7.35
N VAL A 108 -1.51 3.45 7.99
CA VAL A 108 -1.32 3.35 9.43
C VAL A 108 -0.63 4.60 9.96
N THR A 109 -0.87 4.92 11.21
CA THR A 109 -0.22 6.02 11.93
C THR A 109 0.53 5.50 13.15
N ARG A 110 1.50 6.28 13.62
CA ARG A 110 2.36 5.92 14.76
C ARG A 110 1.58 5.85 16.09
N ASP A 111 0.45 6.55 16.18
CA ASP A 111 -0.49 6.47 17.31
C ASP A 111 -1.38 5.21 17.30
N GLY A 112 -1.25 4.37 16.26
CA GLY A 112 -1.89 3.07 16.17
C GLY A 112 -3.18 3.04 15.36
N ALA A 113 -3.65 4.16 14.79
CA ALA A 113 -4.78 4.10 13.87
C ALA A 113 -4.38 3.37 12.57
N ARG A 114 -5.34 2.62 12.01
CA ARG A 114 -5.17 1.88 10.76
C ARG A 114 -6.46 1.86 9.96
N HIS A 115 -6.33 1.89 8.64
CA HIS A 115 -7.47 1.72 7.75
C HIS A 115 -7.04 1.12 6.41
N GLY A 116 -7.83 0.18 5.91
CA GLY A 116 -7.69 -0.38 4.58
C GLY A 116 -8.88 0.01 3.70
N LEU A 117 -8.59 0.28 2.44
CA LEU A 117 -9.57 0.41 1.37
C LEU A 117 -9.23 -0.57 0.25
N ALA A 118 -10.24 -1.18 -0.36
CA ALA A 118 -10.07 -2.03 -1.52
C ALA A 118 -11.15 -1.77 -2.56
N ARG A 119 -10.80 -2.01 -3.82
CA ARG A 119 -11.75 -2.03 -4.92
C ARG A 119 -11.38 -3.07 -5.96
N LEU A 120 -12.39 -3.60 -6.62
CA LEU A 120 -12.22 -4.50 -7.75
C LEU A 120 -11.99 -3.69 -9.03
N LYS A 121 -11.19 -4.23 -9.97
CA LYS A 121 -11.04 -3.65 -11.31
C LYS A 121 -12.34 -3.69 -12.11
N SER A 122 -13.16 -4.73 -11.87
CA SER A 122 -14.45 -4.94 -12.53
C SER A 122 -15.60 -4.11 -11.95
N ASN A 123 -15.48 -3.61 -10.72
CA ASN A 123 -16.51 -2.84 -10.02
C ASN A 123 -15.87 -1.68 -9.24
N PRO A 124 -15.30 -0.68 -9.94
CA PRO A 124 -14.47 0.37 -9.33
C PRO A 124 -15.22 1.34 -8.40
N GLU A 125 -16.55 1.42 -8.54
CA GLU A 125 -17.45 2.23 -7.70
C GLU A 125 -17.69 1.61 -6.31
N ASP A 126 -17.49 0.30 -6.17
CA ASP A 126 -17.71 -0.43 -4.93
C ASP A 126 -16.42 -0.44 -4.10
N LEU A 127 -16.38 0.49 -3.14
CA LEU A 127 -15.27 0.65 -2.21
C LEU A 127 -15.54 -0.15 -0.94
N LEU A 128 -14.72 -1.17 -0.71
CA LEU A 128 -14.68 -1.89 0.55
C LEU A 128 -13.71 -1.17 1.49
N GLY A 129 -14.11 -0.95 2.74
CA GLY A 129 -13.28 -0.25 3.71
C GLY A 129 -13.43 -0.80 5.12
N GLY A 130 -12.35 -0.75 5.89
CA GLY A 130 -12.35 -1.19 7.28
C GLY A 130 -10.98 -1.10 7.91
N GLU A 131 -10.94 -0.99 9.24
CA GLU A 131 -9.70 -0.96 10.04
C GLU A 131 -8.85 -2.22 9.83
N ASP A 132 -9.52 -3.36 9.64
CA ASP A 132 -8.92 -4.70 9.52
C ASP A 132 -9.15 -5.36 8.16
N LEU A 133 -9.25 -4.57 7.09
CA LEU A 133 -9.49 -5.11 5.76
C LEU A 133 -8.37 -6.06 5.29
N VAL A 134 -7.11 -5.74 5.61
CA VAL A 134 -5.93 -6.58 5.32
C VAL A 134 -4.98 -6.55 6.53
N PRO A 135 -5.27 -7.31 7.61
CA PRO A 135 -4.61 -7.16 8.90
C PRO A 135 -3.09 -7.34 8.83
N GLY A 136 -2.61 -8.40 8.16
CA GLY A 136 -1.18 -8.66 8.05
C GLY A 136 -0.40 -7.57 7.30
N LEU A 137 -1.05 -6.85 6.37
CA LEU A 137 -0.42 -5.72 5.68
C LEU A 137 -0.40 -4.47 6.57
N ALA A 138 -1.46 -4.22 7.34
CA ALA A 138 -1.49 -3.14 8.31
C ALA A 138 -0.42 -3.36 9.41
N GLU A 139 -0.31 -4.58 9.94
CA GLU A 139 0.71 -4.95 10.92
C GLU A 139 2.12 -4.71 10.38
N ALA A 140 2.45 -5.30 9.22
CA ALA A 140 3.77 -5.12 8.60
C ALA A 140 4.10 -3.65 8.31
N LEU A 141 3.10 -2.84 7.95
CA LEU A 141 3.28 -1.40 7.73
C LEU A 141 3.51 -0.66 9.05
N SER A 142 2.80 -1.01 10.12
CA SER A 142 3.01 -0.44 11.46
C SER A 142 4.40 -0.74 12.00
N GLU A 143 4.98 -1.90 11.68
CA GLU A 143 6.37 -2.24 12.06
C GLU A 143 7.38 -1.23 11.52
N THR A 144 7.11 -0.64 10.35
CA THR A 144 8.00 0.38 9.74
C THR A 144 8.10 1.67 10.55
N LEU A 145 7.13 1.90 11.45
CA LEU A 145 7.03 3.09 12.30
C LEU A 145 7.52 2.83 13.73
N ARG A 146 8.13 1.67 14.02
CA ARG A 146 8.76 1.44 15.32
C ARG A 146 10.09 2.20 15.38
N SER A 147 10.37 2.82 16.51
CA SER A 147 11.69 3.38 16.77
C SER A 147 12.71 2.24 16.86
N GLU A 148 13.93 2.45 16.35
CA GLU A 148 15.04 1.51 16.58
C GLU A 148 15.23 1.29 18.09
N ALA A 149 15.34 0.04 18.51
CA ALA A 149 15.56 -0.35 19.91
C ALA A 149 17.02 -0.16 20.33
#